data_AF-A0A975H8K4-F1
#
_entry.id   AF-A0A975H8K4-F1
#
_cell.length_a   1.000
_cell.length_b   1.000
_cell.length_c   1.000
_cell.angle_alpha   90.00
_cell.angle_beta   90.00
_cell.angle_gamma   90.00
#
_symmetry.space_group_name_H-M   'P 1'
#
loop_
_entity.id
_entity.type
_entity.pdbx_description
1 polymer ?
#
loop_
_entity_poly.entity_id
_entity_poly.type
_entity_poly.pdbx_seq_one_letter_code
_entity_poly.pdbx_strand_id
1 'polypeptide(L)'
;MIQNQAAESNGLKPPFTSKNGINFRCPKCAGALKFDIREGKLRCEQCSQLLPVGELPDPVSSRENARPADMETVEYHCPSCGASLYTTSSGVTTFCSFCGSDVVLEERMNRMRRPDRIVPFTMTREKCEQLYRERLKDSPLVPGDMRKEETIAHFRPVYIPFWCFSGKGDGTCTGEQNEVETDSNYITTNTYAVEHSTHVSVWDVYYDACTQFDDETAQWLAFSSRKSVPFHPAYLSGFYAEAPDMKSDDFSALVRDYALQSLGSPGTFTLPDNFRENAELVLMPVWLLATRQGEKMVYTAVKGTKEDPKVRCELPISPKRFILLFCILAVILTALILGLHRYILLRPRITTALSCLLAMLCWNAAGPFLARINREGNDSDPTRTMLRNVKTEEKQNLVQYLPATSQAGQEKDRVFVRWKPLWITGIVVAVILLLYVVLNGNPLRAVNSLISDSSVLPPALCIFSAVMLLVFLFKGTTLSVPDRYCLIAQIVICFLTILFGRFKTFLYLIGLVCSVITLLVLLNAFRLHNAYVTRPVPFFDEKEGCL
;
A
#
# COMPACT_ATOMS: atom_id res chain seq x y z
N MET A 1 -6.10 -31.32 -57.25
CA MET A 1 -7.30 -30.47 -57.10
C MET A 1 -7.90 -30.71 -55.73
N ILE A 2 -7.42 -30.01 -54.70
CA ILE A 2 -8.21 -29.69 -53.50
C ILE A 2 -7.82 -28.24 -53.19
N GLN A 3 -8.83 -27.38 -53.22
CA GLN A 3 -8.70 -25.93 -53.24
C GLN A 3 -8.25 -25.39 -51.88
N ASN A 4 -7.24 -24.52 -51.93
CA ASN A 4 -6.93 -23.53 -50.91
C ASN A 4 -8.14 -22.58 -50.78
N GLN A 5 -8.86 -22.64 -49.67
CA GLN A 5 -9.64 -21.50 -49.20
C GLN A 5 -8.73 -20.63 -48.33
N ALA A 6 -7.96 -19.77 -48.99
CA ALA A 6 -7.43 -18.59 -48.35
C ALA A 6 -8.61 -17.66 -48.08
N ALA A 7 -8.91 -17.43 -46.81
CA ALA A 7 -9.88 -16.42 -46.40
C ALA A 7 -9.42 -15.05 -46.94
N GLU A 8 -10.25 -14.45 -47.78
CA GLU A 8 -10.12 -13.05 -48.19
C GLU A 8 -10.19 -12.16 -46.95
N SER A 9 -9.04 -11.75 -46.44
CA SER A 9 -8.96 -10.67 -45.46
C SER A 9 -9.27 -9.36 -46.18
N ASN A 10 -10.30 -8.66 -45.68
CA ASN A 10 -10.66 -7.29 -46.05
C ASN A 10 -9.38 -6.46 -46.26
N GLY A 11 -9.28 -5.73 -47.37
CA GLY A 11 -8.06 -5.09 -47.92
C GLY A 11 -7.34 -4.04 -47.05
N LEU A 12 -7.09 -4.31 -45.78
CA LEU A 12 -6.21 -3.58 -44.89
C LEU A 12 -4.77 -4.01 -45.17
N LYS A 13 -3.91 -3.03 -45.51
CA LYS A 13 -2.47 -3.25 -45.64
C LYS A 13 -1.88 -3.69 -44.29
N PRO A 14 -0.94 -4.65 -44.27
CA PRO A 14 -0.25 -5.07 -43.05
C PRO A 14 0.45 -3.87 -42.39
N PRO A 15 0.49 -3.80 -41.04
CA PRO A 15 1.25 -2.77 -40.34
C PRO A 15 2.72 -2.86 -40.75
N PHE A 16 3.33 -1.71 -40.99
CA PHE A 16 4.72 -1.63 -41.43
C PHE A 16 5.64 -1.54 -40.20
N THR A 17 6.61 -2.45 -40.10
CA THR A 17 7.70 -2.33 -39.14
C THR A 17 8.70 -1.30 -39.68
N SER A 18 8.76 -0.15 -39.03
CA SER A 18 9.76 0.88 -39.35
C SER A 18 11.05 0.64 -38.57
N LYS A 19 12.14 1.33 -38.92
CA LYS A 19 13.36 1.38 -38.09
C LYS A 19 13.09 1.90 -36.66
N ASN A 20 11.89 2.44 -36.38
CA ASN A 20 11.50 3.07 -35.11
C ASN A 20 10.25 2.41 -34.49
N GLY A 21 10.08 1.09 -34.66
CA GLY A 21 8.98 0.32 -34.05
C GLY A 21 7.79 -0.02 -34.97
N ILE A 22 6.74 -0.60 -34.36
CA ILE A 22 5.50 -1.06 -35.00
C ILE A 22 4.50 0.11 -35.06
N ASN A 23 4.30 0.67 -36.25
CA ASN A 23 3.38 1.80 -36.43
C ASN A 23 2.10 1.37 -37.17
N PHE A 24 0.96 1.45 -36.47
CA PHE A 24 -0.36 1.21 -37.06
C PHE A 24 -0.85 2.45 -37.81
N ARG A 25 -1.18 2.28 -39.10
CA ARG A 25 -1.63 3.37 -39.98
C ARG A 25 -3.09 3.21 -40.37
N CYS A 26 -3.80 4.32 -40.46
CA CYS A 26 -5.19 4.35 -40.91
C CYS A 26 -5.29 3.90 -42.39
N PRO A 27 -6.18 2.95 -42.74
CA PRO A 27 -6.36 2.50 -44.12
C PRO A 27 -6.91 3.60 -45.03
N LYS A 28 -7.64 4.59 -44.49
CA LYS A 28 -8.26 5.68 -45.26
C LYS A 28 -7.31 6.82 -45.60
N CYS A 29 -6.45 7.23 -44.67
CA CYS A 29 -5.61 8.44 -44.82
C CYS A 29 -4.13 8.24 -44.48
N ALA A 30 -3.71 7.02 -44.11
CA ALA A 30 -2.36 6.68 -43.66
C ALA A 30 -1.88 7.41 -42.39
N GLY A 31 -2.73 8.19 -41.73
CA GLY A 31 -2.42 8.84 -40.45
C GLY A 31 -2.20 7.85 -39.31
N ALA A 32 -1.52 8.31 -38.25
CA ALA A 32 -1.27 7.52 -37.05
C ALA A 32 -2.58 7.17 -36.32
N LEU A 33 -2.64 5.95 -35.79
CA LEU A 33 -3.74 5.47 -34.97
C LEU A 33 -3.33 5.50 -33.49
N LYS A 34 -4.21 6.00 -32.62
CA LYS A 34 -4.05 5.97 -31.16
C LYS A 34 -5.26 5.31 -30.53
N PHE A 35 -5.05 4.58 -29.43
CA PHE A 35 -6.17 3.93 -28.75
C PHE A 35 -6.99 4.95 -27.96
N ASP A 36 -8.28 5.04 -28.27
CA ASP A 36 -9.24 5.94 -27.62
C ASP A 36 -9.99 5.17 -26.52
N ILE A 37 -9.76 5.60 -25.29
CA ILE A 37 -10.30 4.97 -24.07
C ILE A 37 -11.83 5.05 -24.00
N ARG A 38 -12.43 6.12 -24.55
CA ARG A 38 -13.89 6.33 -24.48
C ARG A 38 -14.62 5.37 -25.39
N GLU A 39 -14.10 5.21 -26.60
CA GLU A 39 -14.69 4.36 -27.65
C GLU A 39 -14.23 2.90 -27.55
N GLY A 40 -13.12 2.62 -26.85
CA GLY A 40 -12.49 1.30 -26.80
C GLY A 40 -11.93 0.85 -28.16
N LYS A 41 -11.59 1.81 -29.02
CA LYS A 41 -11.20 1.62 -30.43
C LYS A 41 -10.00 2.49 -30.77
N LEU A 42 -9.31 2.18 -31.86
CA LEU A 42 -8.24 3.02 -32.39
C LEU A 42 -8.85 4.19 -33.17
N ARG A 43 -8.47 5.40 -32.80
CA ARG A 43 -8.87 6.64 -33.46
C ARG A 43 -7.71 7.18 -34.29
N CYS A 44 -7.98 7.52 -35.54
CA CYS A 44 -7.02 8.23 -36.39
C CYS A 44 -6.96 9.72 -36.04
N GLU A 45 -5.75 10.26 -35.81
CA GLU A 45 -5.59 11.69 -35.48
C GLU A 45 -5.92 12.63 -36.64
N GLN A 46 -5.78 12.17 -37.90
CA GLN A 46 -5.99 13.00 -39.08
C GLN A 46 -7.44 13.01 -39.56
N CYS A 47 -8.07 11.83 -39.69
CA CYS A 47 -9.42 11.72 -40.24
C CYS A 47 -10.49 11.33 -39.21
N SER A 48 -10.12 11.14 -37.94
CA SER A 48 -11.02 10.72 -36.84
C SER A 48 -11.78 9.41 -37.07
N GLN A 49 -11.36 8.57 -38.03
CA GLN A 49 -11.93 7.23 -38.19
C GLN A 49 -11.64 6.36 -36.97
N LEU A 50 -12.65 5.60 -36.53
CA LEU A 50 -12.55 4.60 -35.46
C LEU A 50 -12.41 3.21 -36.06
N LEU A 51 -11.45 2.43 -35.58
CA LEU A 51 -11.14 1.08 -36.01
C LEU A 51 -11.07 0.16 -34.79
N PRO A 52 -11.77 -0.99 -34.76
CA PRO A 52 -11.61 -1.95 -33.69
C PRO A 52 -10.25 -2.63 -33.77
N VAL A 53 -9.66 -2.96 -32.61
CA VAL A 53 -8.30 -3.51 -32.53
C VAL A 53 -8.19 -4.87 -33.23
N GLY A 54 -9.20 -5.73 -33.10
CA GLY A 54 -9.19 -7.09 -33.66
C GLY A 54 -9.28 -7.18 -35.18
N GLU A 55 -9.61 -6.09 -35.88
CA GLU A 55 -9.63 -6.06 -37.36
C GLU A 55 -8.27 -5.68 -37.96
N LEU A 56 -7.31 -5.26 -37.13
CA LEU A 56 -5.97 -4.92 -37.61
C LEU A 56 -5.12 -6.18 -37.77
N PRO A 57 -4.27 -6.25 -38.80
CA PRO A 57 -3.33 -7.35 -38.95
C PRO A 57 -2.31 -7.28 -37.81
N ASP A 58 -2.10 -8.40 -37.12
CA ASP A 58 -1.07 -8.48 -36.09
C ASP A 58 0.28 -8.83 -36.72
N PRO A 59 1.31 -7.97 -36.60
CA PRO A 59 2.60 -8.14 -37.28
C PRO A 59 3.38 -9.38 -36.82
N VAL A 60 3.04 -9.95 -35.66
CA VAL A 60 3.73 -11.11 -35.08
C VAL A 60 2.96 -12.40 -35.36
N SER A 61 1.62 -12.33 -35.49
CA SER A 61 0.77 -13.51 -35.73
C SER A 61 1.06 -14.27 -37.03
N SER A 62 1.66 -13.61 -38.02
CA SER A 62 2.01 -14.22 -39.30
C SER A 62 3.32 -15.01 -39.28
N ARG A 63 4.01 -15.10 -38.14
CA ARG A 63 5.23 -15.92 -37.98
C ARG A 63 4.84 -17.21 -37.24
N GLU A 64 4.48 -18.25 -38.01
CA GLU A 64 4.32 -19.62 -37.52
C GLU A 64 5.56 -20.04 -36.72
N ASN A 65 5.48 -20.08 -35.39
CA ASN A 65 6.18 -21.00 -34.50
C ASN A 65 5.77 -20.75 -33.04
N ALA A 66 5.30 -21.81 -32.38
CA ALA A 66 4.79 -21.84 -31.01
C ALA A 66 5.89 -21.64 -29.94
N ARG A 67 6.38 -20.41 -29.80
CA ARG A 67 7.07 -19.85 -28.62
C ARG A 67 6.43 -18.49 -28.32
N PRO A 68 6.52 -17.91 -27.10
CA PRO A 68 6.15 -16.51 -26.91
C PRO A 68 7.05 -15.69 -27.84
N ALA A 69 6.49 -15.27 -28.98
CA ALA A 69 7.25 -14.62 -30.02
C ALA A 69 7.67 -13.24 -29.51
N ASP A 70 8.97 -13.01 -29.38
CA ASP A 70 9.48 -11.70 -29.01
C ASP A 70 8.93 -10.64 -29.98
N MET A 71 8.47 -9.53 -29.42
CA MET A 71 8.02 -8.39 -30.20
C MET A 71 9.10 -7.31 -30.23
N GLU A 72 9.27 -6.68 -31.38
CA GLU A 72 10.10 -5.50 -31.51
C GLU A 72 9.38 -4.31 -30.88
N THR A 73 10.07 -3.66 -29.95
CA THR A 73 9.56 -2.54 -29.16
C THR A 73 10.57 -1.40 -29.16
N VAL A 74 10.06 -0.21 -28.90
CA VAL A 74 10.89 0.94 -28.59
C VAL A 74 10.91 1.08 -27.08
N GLU A 75 12.06 0.84 -26.47
CA GLU A 75 12.31 1.05 -25.05
C GLU A 75 12.90 2.44 -24.84
N TYR A 76 12.43 3.10 -23.79
CA TYR A 76 12.81 4.42 -23.34
C TYR A 76 13.36 4.30 -21.93
N HIS A 77 14.65 4.59 -21.78
CA HIS A 77 15.30 4.59 -20.48
C HIS A 77 15.33 6.00 -19.90
N CYS A 78 14.88 6.15 -18.65
CA CYS A 78 14.93 7.44 -17.96
C CYS A 78 16.24 7.62 -17.17
N PRO A 79 17.12 8.57 -17.53
CA PRO A 79 18.38 8.81 -16.82
C PRO A 79 18.20 9.45 -15.43
N SER A 80 16.99 9.90 -15.08
CA SER A 80 16.72 10.49 -13.76
C SER A 80 16.24 9.48 -12.72
N CYS A 81 15.60 8.37 -13.14
CA CYS A 81 15.04 7.39 -12.20
C CYS A 81 15.24 5.92 -12.61
N GLY A 82 15.93 5.64 -13.71
CA GLY A 82 16.26 4.29 -14.15
C GLY A 82 15.06 3.45 -14.61
N ALA A 83 13.90 4.09 -14.82
CA ALA A 83 12.70 3.41 -15.30
C ALA A 83 12.86 3.04 -16.78
N SER A 84 12.46 1.82 -17.12
CA SER A 84 12.40 1.30 -18.49
C SER A 84 10.94 1.24 -18.94
N LEU A 85 10.58 2.17 -19.82
CA LEU A 85 9.25 2.25 -20.43
C LEU A 85 9.33 1.77 -21.86
N TYR A 86 8.35 1.03 -22.34
CA TYR A 86 8.27 0.66 -23.74
C TYR A 86 6.94 1.02 -24.37
N THR A 87 6.97 1.19 -25.69
CA THR A 87 5.78 1.38 -26.50
C THR A 87 6.01 0.80 -27.90
N THR A 88 4.92 0.67 -28.66
CA THR A 88 4.95 0.16 -30.04
C THR A 88 5.24 1.27 -31.05
N SER A 89 4.83 2.50 -30.75
CA SER A 89 4.98 3.66 -31.63
C SER A 89 6.08 4.62 -31.16
N SER A 90 6.89 5.12 -32.09
CA SER A 90 7.85 6.21 -31.85
C SER A 90 7.13 7.56 -31.66
N GLY A 91 7.70 8.45 -30.85
CA GLY A 91 7.18 9.83 -30.66
C GLY A 91 6.17 10.01 -29.53
N VAL A 92 6.07 9.04 -28.62
CA VAL A 92 5.31 9.19 -27.37
C VAL A 92 6.22 9.95 -26.40
N THR A 93 5.87 11.21 -26.12
CA THR A 93 6.30 12.16 -25.06
C THR A 93 7.78 12.32 -24.63
N THR A 94 8.17 13.59 -24.42
CA THR A 94 9.46 14.07 -23.88
C THR A 94 9.62 13.95 -22.36
N PHE A 95 8.76 13.20 -21.66
CA PHE A 95 8.66 13.22 -20.19
C PHE A 95 8.51 11.82 -19.59
N CYS A 96 9.14 11.56 -18.44
CA CYS A 96 9.06 10.28 -17.73
C CYS A 96 7.79 10.14 -16.88
N SER A 97 7.03 9.04 -17.04
CA SER A 97 5.80 8.76 -16.27
C SER A 97 6.03 8.50 -14.78
N PHE A 98 7.24 8.09 -14.39
CA PHE A 98 7.56 7.72 -13.00
C PHE A 98 8.16 8.86 -12.18
N CYS A 99 9.11 9.62 -12.73
CA CYS A 99 9.73 10.71 -11.99
C CYS A 99 9.22 12.10 -12.40
N GLY A 100 8.44 12.19 -13.49
CA GLY A 100 7.98 13.46 -14.04
C GLY A 100 9.11 14.32 -14.60
N SER A 101 10.27 13.74 -14.90
CA SER A 101 11.42 14.44 -15.47
C SER A 101 11.19 14.78 -16.94
N ASP A 102 11.57 15.99 -17.34
CA ASP A 102 11.50 16.56 -18.70
C ASP A 102 12.70 16.16 -19.57
N VAL A 103 13.53 15.23 -19.08
CA VAL A 103 14.73 14.78 -19.79
C VAL A 103 14.34 13.91 -20.98
N VAL A 104 15.03 14.15 -22.10
CA VAL A 104 14.94 13.31 -23.30
C VAL A 104 15.28 11.87 -22.91
N LEU A 105 14.27 10.99 -23.01
CA LEU A 105 14.43 9.57 -22.74
C LEU A 105 15.34 8.95 -23.81
N GLU A 106 16.26 8.08 -23.39
CA GLU A 106 17.12 7.37 -24.33
C GLU A 106 16.30 6.29 -25.05
N GLU A 107 16.12 6.46 -26.36
CA GLU A 107 15.41 5.51 -27.21
C GLU A 107 16.34 4.37 -27.62
N ARG A 108 15.93 3.13 -27.35
CA ARG A 108 16.63 1.91 -27.76
C ARG A 108 15.62 0.93 -28.35
N MET A 109 15.97 0.33 -29.48
CA MET A 109 15.20 -0.80 -29.98
C MET A 109 15.49 -2.02 -29.12
N ASN A 110 14.43 -2.66 -28.61
CA ASN A 110 14.56 -3.86 -27.81
C ASN A 110 13.59 -4.95 -28.31
N ARG A 111 13.94 -6.21 -28.05
CA ARG A 111 13.06 -7.37 -28.23
C ARG A 111 12.61 -7.82 -26.86
N MET A 112 11.31 -7.77 -26.63
CA MET A 112 10.72 -8.22 -25.37
C MET A 112 9.75 -9.35 -25.60
N ARG A 113 9.64 -10.21 -24.59
CA ARG A 113 8.60 -11.23 -24.53
C ARG A 113 7.25 -10.56 -24.75
N ARG A 114 6.55 -11.01 -25.78
CA ARG A 114 5.19 -10.56 -26.05
C ARG A 114 4.28 -10.94 -24.87
N PRO A 115 3.50 -9.99 -24.32
CA PRO A 115 2.48 -10.30 -23.32
C PRO A 115 1.43 -11.25 -23.88
N ASP A 116 0.86 -12.07 -23.00
CA ASP A 116 -0.18 -13.03 -23.37
C ASP A 116 -1.55 -12.33 -23.42
N ARG A 117 -1.82 -11.47 -22.44
CA ARG A 117 -3.12 -10.76 -22.29
C ARG A 117 -2.93 -9.29 -21.93
N ILE A 118 -3.96 -8.50 -22.19
CA ILE A 118 -4.05 -7.09 -21.81
C ILE A 118 -5.45 -6.75 -21.34
N VAL A 119 -5.55 -5.93 -20.30
CA VAL A 119 -6.83 -5.32 -19.92
C VAL A 119 -6.94 -3.97 -20.65
N PRO A 120 -7.91 -3.75 -21.55
CA PRO A 120 -8.05 -2.46 -22.23
C PRO A 120 -8.32 -1.32 -21.24
N PHE A 121 -7.71 -0.15 -21.46
CA PHE A 121 -8.07 1.06 -20.71
C PHE A 121 -9.55 1.38 -20.94
N THR A 122 -10.29 1.60 -19.85
CA THR A 122 -11.68 2.07 -19.91
C THR A 122 -11.91 3.30 -19.03
N MET A 123 -11.06 3.54 -18.04
CA MET A 123 -11.10 4.73 -17.21
C MET A 123 -10.50 5.92 -17.96
N THR A 124 -11.32 6.94 -18.22
CA THR A 124 -10.88 8.19 -18.85
C THR A 124 -10.05 9.04 -17.89
N ARG A 125 -9.15 9.86 -18.44
CA ARG A 125 -8.34 10.81 -17.66
C ARG A 125 -9.19 11.74 -16.79
N GLU A 126 -10.27 12.30 -17.33
CA GLU A 126 -11.10 13.26 -16.59
C GLU A 126 -11.72 12.64 -15.34
N LYS A 127 -12.12 11.37 -15.44
CA LYS A 127 -12.68 10.63 -14.30
C LYS A 127 -11.61 10.29 -13.26
N CYS A 128 -10.39 9.95 -13.70
CA CYS A 128 -9.25 9.76 -12.81
C CYS A 128 -8.93 11.04 -12.02
N GLU A 129 -8.84 12.19 -12.71
CA GLU A 129 -8.61 13.48 -12.07
C GLU A 129 -9.72 13.84 -11.07
N GLN A 130 -10.99 13.52 -11.40
CA GLN A 130 -12.11 13.73 -10.48
C GLN A 130 -11.95 12.90 -9.18
N LEU A 131 -11.67 11.61 -9.30
CA LEU A 131 -11.49 10.72 -8.15
C LEU A 131 -10.32 11.20 -7.26
N TYR A 132 -9.24 11.67 -7.88
CA TYR A 132 -8.12 12.26 -7.16
C TYR A 132 -8.50 13.53 -6.41
N ARG A 133 -9.25 14.45 -7.05
CA ARG A 133 -9.75 15.67 -6.40
C ARG A 133 -10.66 15.33 -5.22
N GLU A 134 -11.53 14.33 -5.36
CA GLU A 134 -12.39 13.83 -4.27
C GLU A 134 -11.54 13.31 -3.10
N ARG A 135 -10.54 12.46 -3.38
CA ARG A 135 -9.61 11.95 -2.36
C ARG A 135 -8.86 13.07 -1.61
N LEU A 136 -8.49 14.15 -2.31
CA LEU A 136 -7.82 15.31 -1.72
C LEU A 136 -8.75 16.19 -0.87
N LYS A 137 -10.07 16.20 -1.11
CA LYS A 137 -11.02 16.97 -0.27
C LYS A 137 -11.01 16.50 1.18
N ASP A 138 -10.93 15.18 1.38
CA ASP A 138 -10.92 14.55 2.71
C ASP A 138 -9.58 14.66 3.44
N SER A 139 -8.58 15.34 2.86
CA SER A 139 -7.21 15.39 3.39
C SER A 139 -6.66 16.83 3.41
N PRO A 140 -7.18 17.72 4.28
CA PRO A 140 -6.87 19.15 4.26
C PRO A 140 -5.38 19.47 4.49
N LEU A 141 -4.67 18.59 5.19
CA LEU A 141 -3.28 18.78 5.56
C LEU A 141 -2.29 18.52 4.43
N VAL A 142 -2.73 18.01 3.27
CA VAL A 142 -1.85 17.73 2.12
C VAL A 142 -1.18 19.00 1.60
N PRO A 143 0.10 18.97 1.18
CA PRO A 143 0.77 20.07 0.50
C PRO A 143 -0.05 20.70 -0.63
N GLY A 144 0.09 22.01 -0.80
CA GLY A 144 -0.65 22.75 -1.83
C GLY A 144 -0.27 22.35 -3.25
N ASP A 145 0.96 21.92 -3.47
CA ASP A 145 1.46 21.55 -4.81
C ASP A 145 0.72 20.35 -5.41
N MET A 146 0.27 19.40 -4.59
CA MET A 146 -0.54 18.25 -5.03
C MET A 146 -1.95 18.65 -5.46
N ARG A 147 -2.42 19.84 -5.08
CA ARG A 147 -3.76 20.36 -5.41
C ARG A 147 -3.75 21.28 -6.63
N LYS A 148 -2.58 21.64 -7.17
CA LYS A 148 -2.47 22.49 -8.35
C LYS A 148 -3.03 21.75 -9.55
N GLU A 149 -3.85 22.42 -10.36
CA GLU A 149 -4.39 21.83 -11.59
C GLU A 149 -3.30 21.45 -12.59
N GLU A 150 -2.17 22.17 -12.58
CA GLU A 150 -0.96 21.77 -13.31
C GLU A 150 -0.50 20.38 -12.90
N THR A 151 -0.31 20.10 -11.61
CA THR A 151 0.07 18.78 -11.10
C THR A 151 -0.96 17.70 -11.46
N ILE A 152 -2.25 17.99 -11.28
CA ILE A 152 -3.33 17.06 -11.62
C ILE A 152 -3.33 16.74 -13.12
N ALA A 153 -2.98 17.70 -13.97
CA ALA A 153 -2.86 17.50 -15.41
C ALA A 153 -1.65 16.60 -15.82
N HIS A 154 -0.81 16.19 -14.87
CA HIS A 154 0.30 15.27 -15.12
C HIS A 154 -0.06 13.79 -14.96
N PHE A 155 -1.33 13.41 -14.73
CA PHE A 155 -1.72 12.00 -14.80
C PHE A 155 -1.33 11.39 -16.17
N ARG A 156 -0.69 10.21 -16.13
CA ARG A 156 -0.24 9.48 -17.30
C ARG A 156 -0.81 8.06 -17.29
N PRO A 157 -1.28 7.56 -18.44
CA PRO A 157 -1.72 6.18 -18.54
C PRO A 157 -0.52 5.29 -18.84
N VAL A 158 -0.31 4.29 -17.99
CA VAL A 158 0.78 3.30 -18.10
C VAL A 158 0.20 1.91 -17.90
N TYR A 159 0.72 0.95 -18.66
CA TYR A 159 0.48 -0.47 -18.47
C TYR A 159 1.55 -1.07 -17.55
N ILE A 160 1.14 -1.69 -16.46
CA ILE A 160 2.03 -2.40 -15.53
C ILE A 160 1.88 -3.90 -15.78
N PRO A 161 3.00 -4.63 -15.99
CA PRO A 161 2.96 -6.07 -16.23
C PRO A 161 2.79 -6.86 -14.91
N PHE A 162 1.96 -7.89 -14.97
CA PHE A 162 1.76 -8.85 -13.89
C PHE A 162 1.89 -10.27 -14.42
N TRP A 163 2.47 -11.16 -13.62
CA TRP A 163 2.38 -12.60 -13.83
C TRP A 163 1.04 -13.11 -13.29
N CYS A 164 0.22 -13.66 -14.15
CA CYS A 164 -1.05 -14.28 -13.81
C CYS A 164 -0.91 -15.80 -13.83
N PHE A 165 -1.01 -16.42 -12.66
CA PHE A 165 -0.94 -17.86 -12.49
C PHE A 165 -2.33 -18.47 -12.45
N SER A 166 -2.49 -19.55 -13.20
CA SER A 166 -3.64 -20.45 -13.09
C SER A 166 -3.14 -21.88 -13.12
N GLY A 167 -3.63 -22.71 -12.20
CA GLY A 167 -3.20 -24.08 -12.05
C GLY A 167 -4.33 -24.99 -11.61
N LYS A 168 -4.28 -26.22 -12.09
CA LYS A 168 -5.23 -27.27 -11.68
C LYS A 168 -4.51 -28.59 -11.52
N GLY A 169 -4.94 -29.37 -10.54
CA GLY A 169 -4.46 -30.71 -10.27
C GLY A 169 -5.59 -31.56 -9.70
N ASP A 170 -5.64 -32.80 -10.16
CA ASP A 170 -6.63 -33.80 -9.76
C ASP A 170 -5.88 -35.00 -9.20
N GLY A 171 -5.93 -35.24 -7.89
CA GLY A 171 -5.28 -36.44 -7.40
C GLY A 171 -5.19 -36.53 -5.90
N THR A 172 -4.32 -37.42 -5.48
CA THR A 172 -4.08 -37.68 -4.09
C THR A 172 -3.07 -36.66 -3.55
N CYS A 173 -3.47 -35.91 -2.54
CA CYS A 173 -2.56 -35.18 -1.68
C CYS A 173 -2.18 -36.09 -0.50
N THR A 174 -0.89 -36.26 -0.25
CA THR A 174 -0.39 -36.93 0.95
C THR A 174 0.17 -35.89 1.90
N GLY A 175 -0.03 -36.09 3.20
CA GLY A 175 0.49 -35.18 4.20
C GLY A 175 0.45 -35.72 5.61
N GLU A 176 0.96 -34.92 6.54
CA GLU A 176 0.93 -35.20 7.97
C GLU A 176 -0.02 -34.23 8.66
N GLN A 177 -0.99 -34.75 9.40
CA GLN A 177 -1.88 -33.97 10.25
C GLN A 177 -1.49 -34.16 11.71
N ASN A 178 -1.30 -33.05 12.42
CA ASN A 178 -0.98 -33.07 13.84
C ASN A 178 -2.21 -32.73 14.67
N GLU A 179 -2.58 -33.61 15.59
CA GLU A 179 -3.58 -33.35 16.61
C GLU A 179 -2.87 -33.11 17.95
N VAL A 180 -3.08 -31.93 18.52
CA VAL A 180 -2.46 -31.53 19.79
C VAL A 180 -3.48 -31.64 20.90
N GLU A 181 -3.34 -32.66 21.74
CA GLU A 181 -4.12 -32.80 22.97
C GLU A 181 -3.33 -32.17 24.13
N THR A 182 -3.95 -31.20 24.79
CA THR A 182 -3.37 -30.57 25.98
C THR A 182 -4.13 -31.02 27.21
N ASP A 183 -3.46 -31.77 28.08
CA ASP A 183 -3.92 -32.07 29.44
C ASP A 183 -3.12 -31.21 30.44
N SER A 184 -3.64 -31.10 31.66
CA SER A 184 -3.13 -30.33 32.80
C SER A 184 -1.61 -30.39 33.04
N ASN A 185 -0.92 -31.47 32.65
CA ASN A 185 0.52 -31.65 32.81
C ASN A 185 1.28 -32.08 31.54
N TYR A 186 0.59 -32.37 30.42
CA TYR A 186 1.21 -32.94 29.22
C TYR A 186 0.64 -32.33 27.93
N ILE A 187 1.52 -32.15 26.94
CA ILE A 187 1.13 -31.83 25.56
C ILE A 187 1.45 -33.07 24.73
N THR A 188 0.42 -33.79 24.30
CA THR A 188 0.54 -34.94 23.40
C THR A 188 0.31 -34.47 21.98
N THR A 189 1.27 -34.72 21.09
CA THR A 189 1.12 -34.44 19.65
C THR A 189 1.02 -35.77 18.91
N ASN A 190 -0.16 -36.08 18.39
CA ASN A 190 -0.39 -37.25 17.55
C ASN A 190 -0.22 -36.84 16.09
N THR A 191 0.76 -37.44 15.40
CA THR A 191 1.00 -37.21 13.97
C THR A 191 0.41 -38.35 13.16
N TYR A 192 -0.58 -38.04 12.32
CA TYR A 192 -1.22 -38.99 11.42
C TYR A 192 -0.73 -38.79 10.00
N ALA A 193 -0.36 -39.87 9.31
CA ALA A 193 -0.20 -39.86 7.86
C ALA A 193 -1.58 -39.90 7.22
N VAL A 194 -1.91 -38.87 6.44
CA VAL A 194 -3.23 -38.71 5.84
C VAL A 194 -3.11 -38.63 4.32
N GLU A 195 -4.01 -39.33 3.66
CA GLU A 195 -4.12 -39.38 2.21
C GLU A 195 -5.52 -38.89 1.81
N HIS A 196 -5.59 -37.81 1.02
CA HIS A 196 -6.84 -37.21 0.59
C HIS A 196 -6.89 -37.10 -0.94
N SER A 197 -7.90 -37.71 -1.55
CA SER A 197 -8.23 -37.41 -2.95
C SER A 197 -8.88 -36.03 -3.02
N THR A 198 -8.23 -35.10 -3.72
CA THR A 198 -8.64 -33.70 -3.78
C THR A 198 -8.50 -33.13 -5.18
N HIS A 199 -9.38 -32.18 -5.48
CA HIS A 199 -9.26 -31.32 -6.64
C HIS A 199 -8.72 -29.97 -6.17
N VAL A 200 -7.51 -29.62 -6.61
CA VAL A 200 -6.88 -28.33 -6.27
C VAL A 200 -6.92 -27.46 -7.51
N SER A 201 -7.50 -26.27 -7.37
CA SER A 201 -7.53 -25.29 -8.44
C SER A 201 -7.19 -23.90 -7.91
N VAL A 202 -6.29 -23.23 -8.62
CA VAL A 202 -5.86 -21.86 -8.37
C VAL A 202 -6.15 -21.08 -9.65
N TRP A 203 -6.88 -19.98 -9.52
CA TRP A 203 -7.29 -19.16 -10.66
C TRP A 203 -6.93 -17.70 -10.41
N ASP A 204 -6.40 -17.04 -11.45
CA ASP A 204 -6.18 -15.60 -11.46
C ASP A 204 -5.37 -15.09 -10.24
N VAL A 205 -4.25 -15.76 -9.94
CA VAL A 205 -3.30 -15.29 -8.93
C VAL A 205 -2.28 -14.37 -9.58
N TYR A 206 -2.21 -13.11 -9.12
CA TYR A 206 -1.35 -12.09 -9.71
C TYR A 206 -0.16 -11.77 -8.81
N TYR A 207 1.02 -11.70 -9.44
CA TYR A 207 2.24 -11.16 -8.86
C TYR A 207 2.80 -10.06 -9.77
N ASP A 208 3.39 -9.03 -9.19
CA ASP A 208 4.06 -7.97 -9.96
C ASP A 208 5.19 -8.57 -10.79
N ALA A 209 5.35 -8.11 -12.03
CA ALA A 209 6.50 -8.45 -12.85
C ALA A 209 7.59 -7.37 -12.82
N CYS A 210 7.39 -6.31 -12.04
CA CYS A 210 8.27 -5.16 -11.89
C CYS A 210 8.69 -4.94 -10.43
N THR A 211 9.92 -4.47 -10.21
CA THR A 211 10.43 -4.12 -8.86
C THR A 211 10.16 -2.67 -8.43
N GLN A 212 9.58 -1.85 -9.31
CA GLN A 212 9.50 -0.41 -9.10
C GLN A 212 8.47 0.02 -8.03
N PHE A 213 7.40 -0.76 -7.85
CA PHE A 213 6.43 -0.56 -6.79
C PHE A 213 6.74 -1.45 -5.58
N ASP A 214 6.28 -1.04 -4.40
CA ASP A 214 6.32 -1.94 -3.25
C ASP A 214 5.21 -2.99 -3.38
N ASP A 215 5.38 -4.14 -2.72
CA ASP A 215 4.44 -5.25 -2.76
C ASP A 215 3.01 -4.84 -2.40
N GLU A 216 2.79 -3.91 -1.47
CA GLU A 216 1.44 -3.49 -1.05
C GLU A 216 0.74 -2.65 -2.13
N THR A 217 1.49 -1.76 -2.79
CA THR A 217 0.96 -0.99 -3.92
C THR A 217 0.73 -1.89 -5.13
N ALA A 218 1.67 -2.78 -5.44
CA ALA A 218 1.56 -3.72 -6.55
C ALA A 218 0.38 -4.68 -6.36
N GLN A 219 0.22 -5.24 -5.15
CA GLN A 219 -0.91 -6.09 -4.81
C GLN A 219 -2.25 -5.34 -4.88
N TRP A 220 -2.28 -4.06 -4.47
CA TRP A 220 -3.48 -3.24 -4.61
C TRP A 220 -3.82 -2.95 -6.07
N LEU A 221 -2.80 -2.78 -6.92
CA LEU A 221 -2.93 -2.60 -8.35
C LEU A 221 -3.44 -3.85 -9.05
N ALA A 222 -3.11 -5.05 -8.55
CA ALA A 222 -3.67 -6.29 -9.05
C ALA A 222 -5.20 -6.29 -8.92
N PHE A 223 -5.88 -6.62 -10.01
CA PHE A 223 -7.32 -6.84 -10.01
C PHE A 223 -7.68 -7.98 -10.98
N SER A 224 -8.83 -8.62 -10.74
CA SER A 224 -9.25 -9.78 -11.51
C SER A 224 -9.33 -9.48 -13.00
N SER A 225 -8.56 -10.20 -13.81
CA SER A 225 -8.43 -9.98 -15.25
C SER A 225 -9.55 -10.63 -16.08
N ARG A 226 -10.75 -10.83 -15.51
CA ARG A 226 -11.89 -11.43 -16.24
C ARG A 226 -12.26 -10.70 -17.53
N LYS A 227 -11.84 -9.44 -17.68
CA LYS A 227 -12.03 -8.61 -18.88
C LYS A 227 -10.76 -8.40 -19.71
N SER A 228 -9.67 -9.09 -19.40
CA SER A 228 -8.51 -9.06 -20.27
C SER A 228 -8.82 -9.80 -21.56
N VAL A 229 -8.24 -9.30 -22.64
CA VAL A 229 -8.34 -9.84 -23.99
C VAL A 229 -6.95 -10.34 -24.41
N PRO A 230 -6.85 -11.23 -25.42
CA PRO A 230 -5.58 -11.59 -26.01
C PRO A 230 -4.80 -10.32 -26.38
N PHE A 231 -3.51 -10.29 -26.03
CA PHE A 231 -2.69 -9.12 -26.29
C PHE A 231 -2.63 -8.83 -27.79
N HIS A 232 -2.77 -7.55 -28.15
CA HIS A 232 -2.52 -7.04 -29.49
C HIS A 232 -1.68 -5.75 -29.38
N PRO A 233 -0.58 -5.59 -30.13
CA PRO A 233 0.33 -4.44 -29.97
C PRO A 233 -0.33 -3.06 -30.17
N ALA A 234 -1.44 -3.00 -30.91
CA ALA A 234 -2.15 -1.74 -31.13
C ALA A 234 -2.79 -1.14 -29.86
N TYR A 235 -3.00 -1.93 -28.80
CA TYR A 235 -3.43 -1.37 -27.50
C TYR A 235 -2.37 -0.44 -26.88
N LEU A 236 -1.10 -0.61 -27.24
CA LEU A 236 0.00 0.26 -26.78
C LEU A 236 0.17 1.51 -27.65
N SER A 237 -0.62 1.68 -28.72
CA SER A 237 -0.53 2.86 -29.58
C SER A 237 -1.02 4.11 -28.84
N GLY A 238 -0.07 4.95 -28.43
CA GLY A 238 -0.31 6.14 -27.59
C GLY A 238 -0.23 5.90 -26.09
N PHE A 239 0.20 4.70 -25.66
CA PHE A 239 0.40 4.33 -24.26
C PHE A 239 1.80 3.78 -24.03
N TYR A 240 2.26 3.86 -22.78
CA TYR A 240 3.47 3.16 -22.34
C TYR A 240 3.10 1.89 -21.58
N ALA A 241 4.02 0.94 -21.59
CA ALA A 241 4.07 -0.17 -20.67
C ALA A 241 5.42 -0.19 -19.96
N GLU A 242 5.46 -0.68 -18.73
CA GLU A 242 6.71 -0.92 -18.01
C GLU A 242 7.30 -2.27 -18.41
N ALA A 243 8.62 -2.33 -18.62
CA ALA A 243 9.30 -3.57 -18.97
C ALA A 243 9.37 -4.51 -17.76
N PRO A 244 8.97 -5.79 -17.89
CA PRO A 244 9.07 -6.75 -16.80
C PRO A 244 10.54 -7.07 -16.50
N ASP A 245 10.93 -7.03 -15.23
CA ASP A 245 12.28 -7.35 -14.74
C ASP A 245 12.34 -8.66 -13.93
N MET A 246 11.20 -9.18 -13.49
CA MET A 246 11.07 -10.46 -12.76
C MET A 246 10.59 -11.60 -13.65
N LYS A 247 11.08 -12.83 -13.39
CA LYS A 247 10.66 -14.03 -14.14
C LYS A 247 9.49 -14.73 -13.46
N SER A 248 8.68 -15.45 -14.24
CA SER A 248 7.57 -16.25 -13.69
C SER A 248 8.06 -17.33 -12.71
N ASP A 249 9.24 -17.89 -12.94
CA ASP A 249 9.77 -18.99 -12.14
C ASP A 249 10.05 -18.58 -10.69
N ASP A 250 10.30 -17.29 -10.46
CA ASP A 250 10.54 -16.71 -9.13
C ASP A 250 9.30 -16.82 -8.22
N PHE A 251 8.10 -16.97 -8.79
CA PHE A 251 6.82 -17.03 -8.07
C PHE A 251 6.20 -18.44 -8.02
N SER A 252 6.75 -19.43 -8.73
CA SER A 252 6.18 -20.79 -8.81
C SER A 252 6.03 -21.43 -7.43
N ALA A 253 7.03 -21.29 -6.56
CA ALA A 253 6.96 -21.80 -5.18
C ALA A 253 5.80 -21.16 -4.39
N LEU A 254 5.63 -19.84 -4.52
CA LEU A 254 4.57 -19.09 -3.82
C LEU A 254 3.17 -19.49 -4.28
N VAL A 255 2.99 -19.75 -5.58
CA VAL A 255 1.72 -20.21 -6.15
C VAL A 255 1.37 -21.61 -5.63
N ARG A 256 2.37 -22.49 -5.55
CA ARG A 256 2.19 -23.84 -4.98
C ARG A 256 1.86 -23.78 -3.49
N ASP A 257 2.53 -22.91 -2.73
CA ASP A 257 2.21 -22.69 -1.32
C ASP A 257 0.78 -22.16 -1.16
N TYR A 258 0.34 -21.24 -2.03
CA TYR A 258 -1.04 -20.78 -2.04
C TYR A 258 -2.04 -21.89 -2.38
N ALA A 259 -1.70 -22.74 -3.35
CA ALA A 259 -2.51 -23.92 -3.70
C ALA A 259 -2.61 -24.88 -2.50
N LEU A 260 -1.53 -25.09 -1.76
CA LEU A 260 -1.52 -25.91 -0.54
C LEU A 260 -2.37 -25.27 0.56
N GLN A 261 -2.26 -23.97 0.79
CA GLN A 261 -3.09 -23.26 1.77
C GLN A 261 -4.58 -23.36 1.46
N SER A 262 -4.95 -23.46 0.17
CA SER A 262 -6.36 -23.63 -0.25
C SER A 262 -6.97 -24.97 0.17
N LEU A 263 -6.15 -25.97 0.50
CA LEU A 263 -6.61 -27.26 1.03
C LEU A 263 -7.14 -27.16 2.48
N GLY A 264 -6.82 -26.08 3.20
CA GLY A 264 -7.47 -25.72 4.47
C GLY A 264 -7.17 -26.64 5.66
N SER A 265 -6.22 -27.56 5.56
CA SER A 265 -5.91 -28.56 6.59
C SER A 265 -4.69 -28.17 7.44
N PRO A 266 -4.76 -28.31 8.79
CA PRO A 266 -3.62 -28.08 9.68
C PRO A 266 -2.62 -29.24 9.55
N GLY A 267 -1.73 -29.16 8.57
CA GLY A 267 -0.74 -30.19 8.30
C GLY A 267 0.20 -29.84 7.15
N THR A 268 1.24 -30.63 6.98
CA THR A 268 2.16 -30.50 5.85
C THR A 268 1.65 -31.39 4.74
N PHE A 269 1.01 -30.81 3.73
CA PHE A 269 0.47 -31.54 2.57
C PHE A 269 1.33 -31.30 1.34
N THR A 270 1.35 -32.28 0.44
CA THR A 270 1.94 -32.18 -0.90
C THR A 270 0.84 -31.99 -1.94
N LEU A 271 1.14 -31.23 -3.00
CA LEU A 271 0.21 -31.09 -4.12
C LEU A 271 0.13 -32.39 -4.93
N PRO A 272 -0.97 -32.62 -5.66
CA PRO A 272 -1.08 -33.78 -6.55
C PRO A 272 0.05 -33.79 -7.59
N ASP A 273 0.55 -34.98 -7.95
CA ASP A 273 1.64 -35.16 -8.94
C ASP A 273 1.33 -34.53 -10.32
N ASN A 274 0.06 -34.45 -10.66
CA ASN A 274 -0.43 -33.88 -11.91
C ASN A 274 -0.79 -32.39 -11.80
N PHE A 275 -0.52 -31.74 -10.67
CA PHE A 275 -0.70 -30.29 -10.58
C PHE A 275 0.19 -29.61 -11.61
N ARG A 276 -0.45 -28.83 -12.47
CA ARG A 276 0.21 -28.05 -13.51
C ARG A 276 -0.27 -26.62 -13.38
N GLU A 277 0.67 -25.70 -13.28
CA GLU A 277 0.45 -24.27 -13.31
C GLU A 277 0.92 -23.68 -14.64
N ASN A 278 0.22 -22.65 -15.09
CA ASN A 278 0.57 -21.84 -16.23
C ASN A 278 0.74 -20.39 -15.78
N ALA A 279 1.73 -19.71 -16.33
CA ALA A 279 2.03 -18.32 -16.06
C ALA A 279 1.83 -17.49 -17.34
N GLU A 280 0.86 -16.58 -17.31
CA GLU A 280 0.56 -15.65 -18.39
C GLU A 280 1.05 -14.25 -18.02
N LEU A 281 1.73 -13.56 -18.93
CA LEU A 281 2.10 -12.16 -18.75
C LEU A 281 0.90 -11.27 -19.12
N VAL A 282 0.39 -10.51 -18.16
CA VAL A 282 -0.81 -9.68 -18.31
C VAL A 282 -0.49 -8.22 -18.09
N LEU A 283 -0.84 -7.36 -19.06
CA LEU A 283 -0.71 -5.90 -18.91
C LEU A 283 -1.96 -5.29 -18.28
N MET A 284 -1.79 -4.61 -17.14
CA MET A 284 -2.86 -3.93 -16.41
C MET A 284 -2.79 -2.40 -16.58
N PRO A 285 -3.91 -1.73 -16.94
CA PRO A 285 -3.95 -0.30 -17.15
C PRO A 285 -4.00 0.45 -15.83
N VAL A 286 -3.12 1.44 -15.67
CA VAL A 286 -3.00 2.28 -14.47
C VAL A 286 -2.81 3.73 -14.86
N TRP A 287 -3.51 4.63 -14.18
CA TRP A 287 -3.22 6.06 -14.22
C TRP A 287 -2.24 6.39 -13.10
N LEU A 288 -1.04 6.79 -13.48
CA LEU A 288 0.03 7.14 -12.56
C LEU A 288 0.23 8.66 -12.53
N LEU A 289 0.42 9.20 -11.33
CA LEU A 289 0.84 10.56 -11.11
C LEU A 289 2.02 10.56 -10.13
N ALA A 290 3.14 11.07 -10.61
CA ALA A 290 4.33 11.31 -9.80
C ALA A 290 4.38 12.78 -9.40
N THR A 291 4.37 13.05 -8.09
CA THR A 291 4.48 14.43 -7.58
C THR A 291 5.75 14.61 -6.76
N ARG A 292 6.56 15.60 -7.13
CA ARG A 292 7.77 15.96 -6.39
C ARG A 292 7.44 16.70 -5.10
N GLN A 293 8.07 16.27 -4.00
CA GLN A 293 7.98 16.86 -2.67
C GLN A 293 9.41 17.05 -2.12
N GLY A 294 10.05 18.15 -2.51
CA GLY A 294 11.47 18.38 -2.23
C GLY A 294 12.38 17.44 -3.04
N GLU A 295 13.18 16.64 -2.35
CA GLU A 295 14.07 15.63 -2.94
C GLU A 295 13.41 14.24 -3.09
N LYS A 296 12.14 14.13 -2.69
CA LYS A 296 11.39 12.88 -2.70
C LYS A 296 10.19 12.95 -3.63
N MET A 297 9.67 11.79 -4.03
CA MET A 297 8.52 11.62 -4.89
C MET A 297 7.36 10.96 -4.14
N VAL A 298 6.15 11.33 -4.51
CA VAL A 298 4.92 10.67 -4.05
C VAL A 298 4.19 10.14 -5.29
N TYR A 299 3.87 8.85 -5.24
CA TYR A 299 3.15 8.18 -6.31
C TYR A 299 1.66 8.10 -5.98
N THR A 300 0.85 8.46 -6.95
CA THR A 300 -0.59 8.25 -6.91
C THR A 300 -0.96 7.32 -8.05
N ALA A 301 -1.66 6.24 -7.73
CA ALA A 301 -2.11 5.26 -8.70
C ALA A 301 -3.63 5.13 -8.67
N VAL A 302 -4.24 5.11 -9.87
CA VAL A 302 -5.67 4.88 -10.05
C VAL A 302 -5.85 3.77 -11.06
N LYS A 303 -6.68 2.76 -10.76
CA LYS A 303 -6.94 1.66 -11.68
C LYS A 303 -7.55 2.18 -12.99
N GLY A 304 -7.05 1.68 -14.12
CA GLY A 304 -7.46 2.07 -15.47
C GLY A 304 -8.80 1.48 -15.92
N THR A 305 -9.55 0.83 -15.04
CA THR A 305 -10.82 0.16 -15.31
C THR A 305 -12.00 0.81 -14.59
N LYS A 306 -13.16 0.93 -15.25
CA LYS A 306 -14.38 1.52 -14.65
C LYS A 306 -14.99 0.73 -13.48
N GLU A 307 -14.67 -0.55 -13.34
CA GLU A 307 -15.34 -1.45 -12.39
C GLU A 307 -14.90 -1.27 -10.94
N ASP A 308 -13.64 -0.86 -10.74
CA ASP A 308 -13.07 -0.59 -9.42
C ASP A 308 -12.40 0.80 -9.42
N PRO A 309 -13.18 1.89 -9.38
CA PRO A 309 -12.68 3.27 -9.40
C PRO A 309 -12.09 3.65 -8.04
N LYS A 310 -11.02 2.97 -7.62
CA LYS A 310 -10.30 3.27 -6.38
C LYS A 310 -9.00 4.01 -6.69
N VAL A 311 -8.66 4.95 -5.82
CA VAL A 311 -7.42 5.73 -5.85
C VAL A 311 -6.57 5.29 -4.67
N ARG A 312 -5.36 4.80 -4.94
CA ARG A 312 -4.32 4.63 -3.93
C ARG A 312 -3.40 5.83 -4.02
N CYS A 313 -3.43 6.62 -2.97
CA CYS A 313 -2.60 7.79 -2.82
C CYS A 313 -2.20 7.87 -1.35
N GLU A 314 -0.92 7.63 -1.11
CA GLU A 314 -0.33 7.90 0.19
C GLU A 314 -0.01 9.39 0.23
N LEU A 315 -0.63 10.09 1.18
CA LEU A 315 -0.65 11.55 1.20
C LEU A 315 0.30 12.09 2.27
N PRO A 316 1.34 12.85 1.90
CA PRO A 316 2.18 13.51 2.88
C PRO A 316 1.40 14.62 3.57
N ILE A 317 1.81 14.93 4.78
CA ILE A 317 1.21 15.98 5.60
C ILE A 317 2.12 17.21 5.52
N SER A 318 1.57 18.36 5.14
CA SER A 318 2.30 19.62 5.07
C SER A 318 2.64 20.13 6.48
N PRO A 319 3.92 20.38 6.81
CA PRO A 319 4.31 20.82 8.15
C PRO A 319 3.68 22.18 8.50
N LYS A 320 3.62 23.09 7.52
CA LYS A 320 3.03 24.42 7.70
C LYS A 320 1.53 24.35 8.02
N ARG A 321 0.77 23.53 7.28
CA ARG A 321 -0.67 23.36 7.50
C ARG A 321 -0.97 22.64 8.81
N PHE A 322 -0.17 21.64 9.15
CA PHE A 322 -0.27 20.92 10.42
C PHE A 322 -0.04 21.84 11.62
N ILE A 323 1.05 22.63 11.61
CA ILE A 323 1.36 23.60 12.67
C ILE A 323 0.27 24.65 12.76
N LEU A 324 -0.19 25.20 11.63
CA LEU A 324 -1.26 26.21 11.62
C LEU A 324 -2.56 25.67 12.25
N LEU A 325 -2.99 24.46 11.86
CA LEU A 325 -4.17 23.82 12.43
C LEU A 325 -4.01 23.64 13.95
N PHE A 326 -2.85 23.15 14.39
CA PHE A 326 -2.56 22.97 15.80
C PHE A 326 -2.57 24.30 16.57
N CYS A 327 -1.99 25.37 16.01
CA CYS A 327 -2.01 26.70 16.60
C CYS A 327 -3.44 27.25 16.73
N ILE A 328 -4.29 27.08 15.70
CA ILE A 328 -5.70 27.51 15.75
C ILE A 328 -6.46 26.76 16.85
N LEU A 329 -6.33 25.42 16.89
CA LEU A 329 -6.93 24.59 17.93
C LEU A 329 -6.44 24.97 19.33
N ALA A 330 -5.13 25.24 19.48
CA ALA A 330 -4.54 25.66 20.74
C ALA A 330 -5.08 27.02 21.21
N VAL A 331 -5.25 27.99 20.31
CA VAL A 331 -5.85 29.30 20.61
C VAL A 331 -7.32 29.13 21.04
N ILE A 332 -8.11 28.35 20.30
CA ILE A 332 -9.53 28.09 20.63
C ILE A 332 -9.64 27.43 22.01
N LEU A 333 -8.83 26.40 22.26
CA LEU A 333 -8.81 25.68 23.52
C LEU A 333 -8.37 26.60 24.67
N THR A 334 -7.34 27.42 24.45
CA THR A 334 -6.85 28.38 25.46
C THR A 334 -7.91 29.43 25.78
N ALA A 335 -8.60 29.98 24.77
CA ALA A 335 -9.69 30.93 24.96
C ALA A 335 -10.86 30.30 25.72
N LEU A 336 -11.22 29.05 25.40
CA LEU A 336 -12.26 28.29 26.10
C LEU A 336 -11.88 28.03 27.56
N ILE A 337 -10.63 27.64 27.83
CA ILE A 337 -10.11 27.44 29.19
C ILE A 337 -10.10 28.75 29.97
N LEU A 338 -9.63 29.86 29.38
CA LEU A 338 -9.62 31.18 30.02
C LEU A 338 -11.03 31.70 30.31
N GLY A 339 -11.98 31.49 29.39
CA GLY A 339 -13.40 31.83 29.60
C GLY A 339 -14.04 31.00 30.70
N LEU A 340 -13.72 29.70 30.78
CA LEU A 340 -14.18 28.80 31.82
C LEU A 340 -13.46 28.99 33.16
N HIS A 341 -12.25 29.55 33.18
CA HIS A 341 -11.49 29.82 34.41
C HIS A 341 -12.29 30.73 35.37
N ARG A 342 -13.16 31.61 34.85
CA ARG A 342 -14.03 32.43 35.68
C ARG A 342 -15.07 31.62 36.47
N TYR A 343 -15.39 30.42 36.01
CA TYR A 343 -16.41 29.52 36.58
C TYR A 343 -15.82 28.26 37.22
N ILE A 344 -14.62 27.84 36.80
CA ILE A 344 -13.92 26.63 37.25
C ILE A 344 -12.61 27.06 37.90
N LEU A 345 -12.51 26.95 39.22
CA LEU A 345 -11.24 27.09 39.96
C LEU A 345 -10.32 25.92 39.58
N LEU A 346 -9.58 26.08 38.48
CA LEU A 346 -8.56 25.14 38.02
C LEU A 346 -7.44 25.07 39.07
N ARG A 347 -7.58 24.15 40.02
CA ARG A 347 -6.53 23.85 41.00
C ARG A 347 -5.30 23.31 40.23
N PRO A 348 -4.07 23.71 40.57
CA PRO A 348 -2.84 23.27 39.91
C PRO A 348 -2.69 21.75 39.76
N ARG A 349 -3.29 20.98 40.66
CA ARG A 349 -3.27 19.52 40.63
C ARG A 349 -4.17 18.94 39.53
N ILE A 350 -5.32 19.56 39.26
CA ILE A 350 -6.29 19.11 38.25
C ILE A 350 -5.72 19.38 36.86
N THR A 351 -5.15 20.56 36.61
CA THR A 351 -4.51 20.92 35.34
C THR A 351 -3.37 19.97 35.00
N THR A 352 -2.53 19.65 35.99
CA THR A 352 -1.41 18.73 35.81
C THR A 352 -1.91 17.31 35.52
N ALA A 353 -2.88 16.80 36.29
CA ALA A 353 -3.45 15.48 36.03
C ALA A 353 -4.11 15.36 34.65
N LEU A 354 -4.82 16.41 34.20
CA LEU A 354 -5.46 16.45 32.89
C LEU A 354 -4.44 16.50 31.74
N SER A 355 -3.33 17.25 31.92
CA SER A 355 -2.21 17.24 30.97
C SER A 355 -1.53 15.87 30.87
N CYS A 356 -1.33 15.17 31.99
CA CYS A 356 -0.79 13.82 32.01
C CYS A 356 -1.74 12.82 31.33
N LEU A 357 -3.05 12.94 31.55
CA LEU A 357 -4.06 12.10 30.88
C LEU A 357 -4.09 12.34 29.36
N LEU A 358 -4.06 13.60 28.92
CA LEU A 358 -3.99 13.94 27.49
C LEU A 358 -2.71 13.41 26.83
N ALA A 359 -1.56 13.58 27.49
CA ALA A 359 -0.28 13.03 27.02
C ALA A 359 -0.38 11.50 26.89
N MET A 360 -1.01 10.83 27.85
CA MET A 360 -1.21 9.39 27.84
C MET A 360 -2.13 8.92 26.71
N LEU A 361 -3.24 9.62 26.47
CA LEU A 361 -4.16 9.30 25.37
C LEU A 361 -3.49 9.49 24.01
N CYS A 362 -2.76 10.59 23.83
CA CYS A 362 -1.97 10.84 22.62
C CYS A 362 -0.94 9.73 22.40
N TRP A 363 -0.29 9.28 23.46
CA TRP A 363 0.70 8.21 23.42
C TRP A 363 0.10 6.86 22.99
N ASN A 364 -1.02 6.47 23.61
CA ASN A 364 -1.70 5.21 23.27
C ASN A 364 -2.23 5.22 21.83
N ALA A 365 -2.54 6.39 21.27
CA ALA A 365 -2.90 6.54 19.86
C ALA A 365 -1.68 6.54 18.92
N ALA A 366 -0.59 7.23 19.28
CA ALA A 366 0.60 7.39 18.43
C ALA A 366 1.53 6.17 18.44
N GLY A 367 1.65 5.45 19.57
CA GLY A 367 2.57 4.32 19.73
C GLY A 367 2.34 3.19 18.73
N PRO A 368 1.12 2.65 18.58
CA PRO A 368 0.84 1.62 17.58
C PRO A 368 1.10 2.09 16.14
N PHE A 369 0.82 3.37 15.85
CA PHE A 369 1.05 3.98 14.54
C PHE A 369 2.56 4.09 14.23
N LEU A 370 3.36 4.54 15.20
CA LEU A 370 4.82 4.62 15.10
C LEU A 370 5.46 3.24 14.95
N ALA A 371 5.03 2.26 15.75
CA ALA A 371 5.52 0.89 15.69
C ALA A 371 5.23 0.25 14.33
N ARG A 372 4.07 0.56 13.74
CA ARG A 372 3.70 0.12 12.40
C ARG A 372 4.62 0.71 11.33
N ILE A 373 4.77 2.03 11.30
CA ILE A 373 5.66 2.70 10.32
C ILE A 373 7.09 2.19 10.44
N ASN A 374 7.58 1.95 11.66
CA ASN A 374 8.94 1.44 11.85
C ASN A 374 9.08 -0.03 11.44
N ARG A 375 8.01 -0.85 11.50
CA ARG A 375 8.04 -2.22 10.97
C ARG A 375 8.01 -2.22 9.45
N GLU A 376 7.05 -1.52 8.86
CA GLU A 376 6.88 -1.43 7.41
C GLU A 376 8.09 -0.72 6.75
N GLY A 377 8.60 0.34 7.38
CA GLY A 377 9.79 1.07 6.91
C GLY A 377 11.10 0.28 7.00
N ASN A 378 11.24 -0.63 7.97
CA ASN A 378 12.42 -1.52 8.05
C ASN A 378 12.37 -2.67 7.03
N ASP A 379 11.20 -3.04 6.52
CA ASP A 379 11.06 -4.04 5.45
C ASP A 379 11.36 -3.43 4.06
N SER A 380 11.15 -2.12 3.89
CA SER A 380 11.32 -1.40 2.61
C SER A 380 12.69 -0.74 2.37
N ASP A 381 13.67 -0.91 3.26
CA ASP A 381 15.01 -0.31 3.14
C ASP A 381 15.94 -1.21 2.30
N PRO A 382 16.29 -0.85 1.05
CA PRO A 382 16.93 -1.76 0.08
C PRO A 382 18.27 -2.33 0.57
N THR A 383 19.05 -1.54 1.31
CA THR A 383 20.34 -1.98 1.88
C THR A 383 20.16 -3.07 2.94
N ARG A 384 19.02 -3.11 3.63
CA ARG A 384 18.70 -4.12 4.64
C ARG A 384 17.93 -5.29 4.07
N THR A 385 17.12 -5.11 3.03
CA THR A 385 16.51 -6.20 2.26
C THR A 385 17.60 -7.07 1.64
N MET A 386 18.68 -6.47 1.11
CA MET A 386 19.88 -7.19 0.66
C MET A 386 20.58 -7.97 1.80
N LEU A 387 20.83 -7.34 2.96
CA LEU A 387 21.44 -8.02 4.12
C LEU A 387 20.55 -9.10 4.74
N ARG A 388 19.23 -8.94 4.64
CA ARG A 388 18.25 -9.95 5.04
C ARG A 388 18.26 -11.08 4.04
N ASN A 389 18.26 -10.83 2.74
CA ASN A 389 18.38 -11.88 1.73
C ASN A 389 19.68 -12.69 1.90
N VAL A 390 20.80 -12.04 2.27
CA VAL A 390 22.08 -12.72 2.61
C VAL A 390 22.03 -13.51 3.93
N LYS A 391 21.17 -13.15 4.90
CA LYS A 391 21.01 -13.88 6.18
C LYS A 391 19.82 -14.85 6.21
N THR A 392 18.89 -14.74 5.28
CA THR A 392 17.60 -15.47 5.23
C THR A 392 17.65 -16.60 4.21
N GLU A 393 18.83 -16.91 3.65
CA GLU A 393 19.06 -18.20 2.99
C GLU A 393 18.92 -19.40 3.95
N GLU A 394 18.91 -19.18 5.28
CA GLU A 394 18.78 -20.30 6.23
C GLU A 394 17.45 -20.47 6.96
N LYS A 395 16.61 -19.44 7.18
CA LYS A 395 15.34 -19.62 7.92
C LYS A 395 14.29 -18.57 7.55
N GLN A 396 13.14 -19.03 7.03
CA GLN A 396 11.84 -18.33 6.94
C GLN A 396 11.58 -17.42 5.70
N ASN A 397 11.50 -18.02 4.52
CA ASN A 397 10.77 -17.42 3.38
C ASN A 397 9.46 -18.21 3.18
N LEU A 398 8.34 -17.80 3.77
CA LEU A 398 7.04 -18.46 3.49
C LEU A 398 5.75 -17.70 3.87
N VAL A 399 5.78 -16.47 4.40
CA VAL A 399 4.56 -15.88 5.01
C VAL A 399 4.03 -14.59 4.36
N GLN A 400 4.75 -13.90 3.47
CA GLN A 400 4.34 -12.53 3.07
C GLN A 400 3.65 -12.38 1.71
N TYR A 401 3.62 -13.42 0.86
CA TYR A 401 3.05 -13.36 -0.48
C TYR A 401 1.67 -14.04 -0.60
N LEU A 402 0.65 -13.50 0.09
CA LEU A 402 -0.73 -13.93 -0.14
C LEU A 402 -1.29 -13.25 -1.40
N PRO A 403 -2.02 -13.96 -2.29
CA PRO A 403 -2.53 -13.36 -3.53
C PRO A 403 -3.75 -12.46 -3.31
N ALA A 404 -3.91 -11.48 -4.21
CA ALA A 404 -4.90 -10.39 -4.13
C ALA A 404 -6.37 -10.85 -4.10
N THR A 405 -6.69 -12.07 -4.53
CA THR A 405 -8.06 -12.58 -4.67
C THR A 405 -8.76 -12.91 -3.36
N SER A 406 -8.04 -13.08 -2.24
CA SER A 406 -8.61 -13.51 -0.96
C SER A 406 -8.99 -12.38 0.02
N GLN A 407 -8.64 -11.12 -0.26
CA GLN A 407 -8.69 -10.06 0.77
C GLN A 407 -9.94 -9.16 0.78
N ALA A 408 -10.89 -9.34 -0.14
CA ALA A 408 -12.15 -8.58 -0.13
C ALA A 408 -12.98 -8.78 1.16
N GLY A 409 -12.74 -9.87 1.90
CA GLY A 409 -13.34 -10.12 3.22
C GLY A 409 -12.58 -9.50 4.42
N GLN A 410 -11.26 -9.27 4.31
CA GLN A 410 -10.44 -8.81 5.43
C GLN A 410 -10.51 -7.29 5.69
N GLU A 411 -11.04 -6.51 4.75
CA GLU A 411 -11.15 -5.05 4.92
C GLU A 411 -12.15 -4.69 6.04
N LYS A 412 -13.19 -5.51 6.27
CA LYS A 412 -14.16 -5.34 7.36
C LYS A 412 -13.55 -5.61 8.75
N ASP A 413 -12.69 -6.62 8.88
CA ASP A 413 -12.05 -6.95 10.16
C ASP A 413 -10.92 -5.98 10.52
N ARG A 414 -10.21 -5.42 9.53
CA ARG A 414 -9.18 -4.38 9.78
C ARG A 414 -9.76 -3.08 10.32
N VAL A 415 -10.97 -2.69 9.93
CA VAL A 415 -11.65 -1.51 10.50
C VAL A 415 -12.13 -1.76 11.94
N PHE A 416 -12.53 -2.99 12.26
CA PHE A 416 -12.99 -3.35 13.61
C PHE A 416 -11.86 -3.53 14.64
N VAL A 417 -10.67 -3.95 14.21
CA VAL A 417 -9.46 -4.01 15.08
C VAL A 417 -8.88 -2.63 15.36
N ARG A 418 -9.15 -1.65 14.48
CA ARG A 418 -8.64 -0.26 14.50
C ARG A 418 -9.02 0.56 15.75
N TRP A 419 -10.04 0.13 16.49
CA TRP A 419 -10.55 0.81 17.69
C TRP A 419 -10.31 0.04 18.99
N LYS A 420 -9.74 -1.18 18.93
CA LYS A 420 -9.65 -2.08 20.08
C LYS A 420 -8.92 -1.54 21.33
N PRO A 421 -7.89 -0.67 21.26
CA PRO A 421 -7.30 -0.12 22.49
C PRO A 421 -8.09 1.07 23.05
N LEU A 422 -8.71 1.90 22.22
CA LEU A 422 -9.38 3.15 22.63
C LEU A 422 -10.71 2.94 23.36
N TRP A 423 -11.51 1.95 22.97
CA TRP A 423 -12.71 1.59 23.72
C TRP A 423 -12.38 0.87 25.04
N ILE A 424 -11.32 0.05 25.09
CA ILE A 424 -10.86 -0.58 26.34
C ILE A 424 -10.36 0.47 27.32
N THR A 425 -9.59 1.46 26.86
CA THR A 425 -9.18 2.58 27.73
C THR A 425 -10.40 3.40 28.19
N GLY A 426 -11.37 3.64 27.30
CA GLY A 426 -12.64 4.28 27.65
C GLY A 426 -13.45 3.50 28.69
N ILE A 427 -13.54 2.16 28.54
CA ILE A 427 -14.24 1.27 29.46
C ILE A 427 -13.53 1.21 30.81
N VAL A 428 -12.19 1.10 30.85
CA VAL A 428 -11.44 1.07 32.10
C VAL A 428 -11.59 2.39 32.86
N VAL A 429 -11.49 3.53 32.16
CA VAL A 429 -11.74 4.86 32.76
C VAL A 429 -13.18 4.98 33.24
N ALA A 430 -14.16 4.52 32.46
CA ALA A 430 -15.57 4.54 32.84
C ALA A 430 -15.85 3.63 34.04
N VAL A 431 -15.23 2.44 34.12
CA VAL A 431 -15.37 1.51 35.24
C VAL A 431 -14.72 2.08 36.49
N ILE A 432 -13.53 2.69 36.41
CA ILE A 432 -12.88 3.36 37.55
C ILE A 432 -13.74 4.54 38.05
N LEU A 433 -14.28 5.35 37.14
CA LEU A 433 -15.20 6.45 37.48
C LEU A 433 -16.49 5.92 38.10
N LEU A 434 -17.05 4.83 37.58
CA LEU A 434 -18.28 4.21 38.07
C LEU A 434 -18.07 3.58 39.45
N LEU A 435 -16.96 2.87 39.68
CA LEU A 435 -16.58 2.32 40.99
C LEU A 435 -16.41 3.43 42.02
N TYR A 436 -15.80 4.55 41.62
CA TYR A 436 -15.63 5.72 42.48
C TYR A 436 -16.96 6.42 42.81
N VAL A 437 -17.89 6.50 41.84
CA VAL A 437 -19.25 7.03 42.05
C VAL A 437 -20.06 6.12 42.98
N VAL A 438 -19.97 4.79 42.81
CA VAL A 438 -20.65 3.80 43.64
C VAL A 438 -20.14 3.85 45.09
N LEU A 439 -18.82 3.96 45.29
CA LEU A 439 -18.21 4.05 46.63
C LEU A 439 -18.58 5.35 47.38
N ASN A 440 -18.86 6.44 46.67
CA ASN A 440 -19.21 7.74 47.26
C ASN A 440 -20.72 8.05 47.24
N GLY A 441 -21.54 7.11 46.77
CA GLY A 441 -23.01 7.08 46.92
C GLY A 441 -23.81 8.14 46.15
N ASN A 442 -23.18 9.18 45.58
CA ASN A 442 -23.91 10.26 44.92
C ASN A 442 -23.06 10.87 43.77
N PRO A 443 -23.49 10.79 42.49
CA PRO A 443 -22.65 11.14 41.34
C PRO A 443 -22.21 12.60 41.32
N LEU A 444 -23.06 13.52 41.77
CA LEU A 444 -22.72 14.95 41.88
C LEU A 444 -21.68 15.21 42.99
N ARG A 445 -21.77 14.51 44.13
CA ARG A 445 -20.73 14.61 45.19
C ARG A 445 -19.44 13.89 44.79
N ALA A 446 -19.54 12.77 44.08
CA ALA A 446 -18.38 12.04 43.57
C ALA A 446 -17.63 12.87 42.51
N VAL A 447 -18.33 13.53 41.58
CA VAL A 447 -17.69 14.47 40.64
C VAL A 447 -17.09 15.64 41.41
N ASN A 448 -17.80 16.21 42.39
CA ASN A 448 -17.27 17.31 43.19
C ASN A 448 -16.08 16.89 44.08
N SER A 449 -16.03 15.64 44.59
CA SER A 449 -14.92 15.09 45.37
C SER A 449 -13.75 14.65 44.49
N LEU A 450 -14.01 14.15 43.27
CA LEU A 450 -12.96 13.87 42.29
C LEU A 450 -12.27 15.16 41.83
N ILE A 451 -13.02 16.27 41.78
CA ILE A 451 -12.53 17.62 41.48
C ILE A 451 -11.88 18.26 42.71
N SER A 452 -12.35 18.01 43.94
CA SER A 452 -11.85 18.65 45.16
C SER A 452 -10.70 17.90 45.85
N ASP A 453 -10.70 16.57 45.85
CA ASP A 453 -9.72 15.72 46.55
C ASP A 453 -8.69 15.11 45.61
N SER A 454 -7.49 15.68 45.68
CA SER A 454 -6.38 15.40 44.78
C SER A 454 -5.63 14.08 45.02
N SER A 455 -6.15 13.19 45.88
CA SER A 455 -5.46 11.96 46.30
C SER A 455 -5.71 10.76 45.39
N VAL A 456 -6.70 10.82 44.50
CA VAL A 456 -7.20 9.62 43.78
C VAL A 456 -6.76 9.59 42.30
N LEU A 457 -6.81 10.74 41.61
CA LEU A 457 -6.56 10.81 40.16
C LEU A 457 -5.10 10.51 39.77
N PRO A 458 -4.06 11.06 40.44
CA PRO A 458 -2.66 10.78 40.08
C PRO A 458 -2.24 9.31 40.32
N PRO A 459 -2.59 8.64 41.44
CA PRO A 459 -2.30 7.22 41.63
C PRO A 459 -3.00 6.33 40.61
N ALA A 460 -4.26 6.63 40.24
CA ALA A 460 -4.98 5.88 39.23
C ALA A 460 -4.29 5.95 37.85
N LEU A 461 -3.79 7.13 37.45
CA LEU A 461 -3.01 7.31 36.23
C LEU A 461 -1.66 6.56 36.28
N CYS A 462 -0.96 6.58 37.43
CA CYS A 462 0.24 5.78 37.67
C CYS A 462 0.00 4.28 37.44
N ILE A 463 -1.01 3.73 38.14
CA ILE A 463 -1.34 2.31 38.08
C ILE A 463 -1.70 1.91 36.65
N PHE A 464 -2.51 2.72 35.97
CA PHE A 464 -2.88 2.48 34.58
C PHE A 464 -1.66 2.50 33.63
N SER A 465 -0.72 3.43 33.82
CA SER A 465 0.53 3.49 33.03
C SER A 465 1.45 2.30 33.27
N ALA A 466 1.54 1.82 34.51
CA ALA A 466 2.30 0.62 34.87
C ALA A 466 1.66 -0.65 34.27
N VAL A 467 0.33 -0.77 34.32
CA VAL A 467 -0.41 -1.88 33.71
C VAL A 467 -0.23 -1.89 32.19
N MET A 468 -0.28 -0.74 31.52
CA MET A 468 -0.02 -0.66 30.09
C MET A 468 1.41 -1.06 29.74
N LEU A 469 2.42 -0.56 30.47
CA LEU A 469 3.81 -0.98 30.30
C LEU A 469 3.95 -2.51 30.43
N LEU A 470 3.31 -3.11 31.43
CA LEU A 470 3.30 -4.57 31.62
C LEU A 470 2.62 -5.29 30.45
N VAL A 471 1.44 -4.85 30.01
CA VAL A 471 0.74 -5.44 28.86
C VAL A 471 1.61 -5.40 27.59
N PHE A 472 2.35 -4.32 27.37
CA PHE A 472 3.26 -4.20 26.22
C PHE A 472 4.50 -5.09 26.34
N LEU A 473 5.06 -5.23 27.55
CA LEU A 473 6.17 -6.15 27.81
C LEU A 473 5.74 -7.62 27.62
N PHE A 474 4.56 -7.99 28.10
CA PHE A 474 4.03 -9.36 28.01
C PHE A 474 3.55 -9.75 26.60
N LYS A 475 3.03 -8.80 25.80
CA LYS A 475 2.58 -9.08 24.42
C LYS A 475 3.72 -9.24 23.42
N GLY A 476 4.99 -9.12 23.83
CA GLY A 476 6.15 -9.29 22.94
C GLY A 476 6.20 -8.30 21.78
N THR A 477 5.39 -7.23 21.81
CA THR A 477 5.38 -6.22 20.76
C THR A 477 6.62 -5.37 20.90
N THR A 478 7.49 -5.41 19.89
CA THR A 478 8.71 -4.60 19.77
C THR A 478 8.38 -3.10 19.74
N LEU A 479 8.23 -2.50 20.93
CA LEU A 479 8.09 -1.07 21.13
C LEU A 479 9.41 -0.40 20.72
N SER A 480 9.34 0.71 19.97
CA SER A 480 10.54 1.45 19.60
C SER A 480 11.24 1.96 20.88
N VAL A 481 12.57 2.03 20.86
CA VAL A 481 13.38 2.45 22.03
C VAL A 481 12.88 3.79 22.66
N PRO A 482 12.49 4.82 21.87
CA PRO A 482 11.89 6.05 22.42
C PRO A 482 10.63 5.83 23.26
N ASP A 483 9.84 4.81 22.91
CA ASP A 483 8.54 4.60 23.51
C ASP A 483 8.61 4.06 24.94
N ARG A 484 9.64 3.26 25.22
CA ARG A 484 9.90 2.72 26.56
C ARG A 484 10.35 3.81 27.52
N TYR A 485 11.22 4.70 27.08
CA TYR A 485 11.71 5.81 27.90
C TYR A 485 10.60 6.83 28.24
N CYS A 486 9.64 7.04 27.34
CA CYS A 486 8.53 7.96 27.59
C CYS A 486 7.51 7.40 28.62
N LEU A 487 7.18 6.11 28.56
CA LEU A 487 6.34 5.47 29.59
C LEU A 487 7.01 5.48 30.97
N ILE A 488 8.32 5.23 31.02
CA ILE A 488 9.11 5.34 32.25
C ILE A 488 9.10 6.79 32.75
N ALA A 489 9.32 7.77 31.88
CA ALA A 489 9.28 9.19 32.23
C ALA A 489 7.90 9.60 32.78
N GLN A 490 6.80 9.06 32.24
CA GLN A 490 5.44 9.34 32.68
C GLN A 490 5.12 8.71 34.05
N ILE A 491 5.60 7.49 34.31
CA ILE A 491 5.53 6.85 35.63
C ILE A 491 6.31 7.69 36.66
N VAL A 492 7.54 8.10 36.31
CA VAL A 492 8.40 8.94 37.17
C VAL A 492 7.72 10.29 37.45
N ILE A 493 7.13 10.93 36.44
CA ILE A 493 6.43 12.21 36.56
C ILE A 493 5.19 12.09 37.45
N CYS A 494 4.35 11.07 37.27
CA CYS A 494 3.19 10.86 38.12
C CYS A 494 3.60 10.54 39.56
N PHE A 495 4.67 9.76 39.76
CA PHE A 495 5.25 9.51 41.08
C PHE A 495 5.79 10.79 41.74
N LEU A 496 6.49 11.64 40.98
CA LEU A 496 6.96 12.95 41.45
C LEU A 496 5.81 13.89 41.82
N THR A 497 4.68 13.86 41.09
CA THR A 497 3.49 14.65 41.48
C THR A 497 2.82 14.17 42.77
N ILE A 498 2.93 12.88 43.09
CA ILE A 498 2.45 12.32 44.36
C ILE A 498 3.37 12.76 45.51
N LEU A 499 4.70 12.68 45.33
CA LEU A 499 5.69 13.05 46.34
C LEU A 499 5.78 14.56 46.62
N PHE A 500 5.83 15.38 45.56
CA PHE A 500 6.09 16.82 45.65
C PHE A 500 4.84 17.69 45.50
N GLY A 501 3.65 17.10 45.48
CA GLY A 501 2.37 17.78 45.24
C GLY A 501 1.99 18.89 46.23
N ARG A 502 2.78 19.12 47.29
CA ARG A 502 2.67 20.27 48.21
C ARG A 502 3.15 21.58 47.59
N PHE A 503 4.08 21.55 46.63
CA PHE A 503 4.62 22.75 46.01
C PHE A 503 3.97 23.04 44.65
N LYS A 504 3.17 24.12 44.58
CA LYS A 504 2.36 24.48 43.41
C LYS A 504 3.19 24.72 42.15
N THR A 505 4.40 25.27 42.27
CA THR A 505 5.27 25.62 41.13
C THR A 505 5.86 24.40 40.41
N PHE A 506 6.25 23.37 41.17
CA PHE A 506 6.84 22.15 40.60
C PHE A 506 5.82 21.35 39.76
N LEU A 507 4.55 21.35 40.16
CA LEU A 507 3.46 20.70 39.41
C LEU A 507 3.29 21.30 38.00
N TYR A 508 3.34 22.63 37.88
CA TYR A 508 3.25 23.29 36.57
C TYR A 508 4.47 23.01 35.68
N LEU A 509 5.67 22.97 36.25
CA LEU A 509 6.90 22.63 35.52
C LEU A 509 6.83 21.20 34.97
N ILE A 510 6.35 20.25 35.78
CA ILE A 510 6.17 18.86 35.39
C ILE A 510 5.15 18.73 34.24
N GLY A 511 4.00 19.41 34.33
CA GLY A 511 3.00 19.43 33.26
C GLY A 511 3.55 20.02 31.95
N LEU A 512 4.37 21.08 32.04
CA LEU A 512 5.05 21.68 30.90
C LEU A 512 6.00 20.67 30.23
N VAL A 513 6.85 20.00 31.01
CA VAL A 513 7.80 18.99 30.48
C VAL A 513 7.06 17.84 29.78
N CYS A 514 5.98 17.31 30.38
CA CYS A 514 5.12 16.31 29.74
C CYS A 514 4.58 16.79 28.39
N SER A 515 4.09 18.02 28.32
CA SER A 515 3.51 18.59 27.09
C SER A 515 4.55 18.74 25.98
N VAL A 516 5.78 19.16 26.34
CA VAL A 516 6.90 19.29 25.39
C VAL A 516 7.32 17.92 24.84
N ILE A 517 7.47 16.91 25.70
CA ILE A 517 7.80 15.54 25.28
C ILE A 517 6.72 15.00 24.33
N THR A 518 5.44 15.17 24.67
CA THR A 518 4.33 14.75 23.82
C THR A 518 4.37 15.42 22.44
N LEU A 519 4.66 16.72 22.39
CA LEU A 519 4.80 17.47 21.14
C LEU A 519 5.96 16.94 20.28
N LEU A 520 7.12 16.68 20.89
CA LEU A 520 8.28 16.14 20.17
C LEU A 520 7.99 14.77 19.54
N VAL A 521 7.24 13.91 20.25
CA VAL A 521 6.85 12.59 19.74
C VAL A 521 5.87 12.70 18.59
N LEU A 522 4.87 13.60 18.68
CA LEU A 522 3.94 13.86 17.58
C LEU A 522 4.67 14.41 16.35
N LEU A 523 5.64 15.31 16.55
CA LEU A 523 6.50 15.82 15.47
C LEU A 523 7.35 14.71 14.85
N ASN A 524 7.86 13.77 15.65
CA ASN A 524 8.60 12.62 15.16
C ASN A 524 7.69 11.66 14.36
N ALA A 525 6.49 11.37 14.85
CA ALA A 525 5.50 10.55 14.14
C ALA A 525 5.11 11.16 12.80
N PHE A 526 4.92 12.48 12.77
CA PHE A 526 4.68 13.23 11.54
C PHE A 526 5.87 13.09 10.55
N ARG A 527 7.11 13.24 11.03
CA ARG A 527 8.31 13.10 10.18
C ARG A 527 8.42 11.69 9.61
N LEU A 528 8.20 10.67 10.44
CA LEU A 528 8.24 9.26 10.03
C LEU A 528 7.14 8.93 9.02
N HIS A 529 5.91 9.38 9.23
CA HIS A 529 4.82 9.22 8.27
C HIS A 529 5.18 9.83 6.91
N ASN A 530 5.64 11.08 6.89
CA ASN A 530 6.07 11.71 5.64
C ASN A 530 7.24 10.97 5.01
N ALA A 531 8.20 10.48 5.80
CA ALA A 531 9.33 9.70 5.29
C ALA A 531 8.91 8.37 4.67
N TYR A 532 7.87 7.71 5.21
CA TYR A 532 7.30 6.47 4.69
C TYR A 532 6.53 6.69 3.38
N VAL A 533 5.67 7.72 3.36
CA VAL A 533 4.83 8.03 2.20
C VAL A 533 5.61 8.60 1.01
N THR A 534 6.76 9.23 1.28
CA THR A 534 7.60 9.85 0.24
C THR A 534 8.80 8.96 -0.06
N ARG A 535 8.99 8.61 -1.34
CA ARG A 535 10.11 7.79 -1.77
C ARG A 535 11.27 8.66 -2.22
N PRO A 536 12.53 8.30 -1.95
CA PRO A 536 13.63 8.87 -2.70
C PRO A 536 13.38 8.62 -4.20
N VAL A 537 13.80 9.55 -5.05
CA VAL A 537 13.93 9.23 -6.48
C VAL A 537 14.88 8.02 -6.56
N PRO A 538 14.64 6.99 -7.38
CA PRO A 538 15.59 5.90 -7.52
C PRO A 538 16.97 6.48 -7.84
N PHE A 539 17.92 6.31 -6.92
CA PHE A 539 19.30 6.71 -7.11
C PHE A 539 19.94 5.67 -8.01
N PHE A 540 20.54 6.12 -9.12
CA PHE A 540 21.23 5.29 -10.09
C PHE A 540 22.36 4.42 -9.50
N ASP A 541 22.83 4.73 -8.29
CA ASP A 541 24.07 4.16 -7.75
C ASP A 541 23.95 2.73 -7.17
N GLU A 542 22.75 2.18 -6.96
CA GLU A 542 22.61 0.78 -6.50
C GLU A 542 22.49 -0.24 -7.65
N LYS A 543 22.36 0.21 -8.91
CA LYS A 543 22.30 -0.69 -10.09
C LYS A 543 23.67 -1.06 -10.68
N GLU A 544 24.78 -0.62 -10.09
CA GLU A 544 26.14 -1.08 -10.48
C GLU A 544 26.55 -2.43 -9.83
N GLY A 545 25.58 -3.24 -9.38
CA GLY A 545 25.82 -4.47 -8.60
C GLY A 545 25.56 -5.82 -9.29
N CYS A 546 25.17 -5.86 -10.57
CA CYS A 546 25.04 -7.13 -11.30
C CYS A 546 25.56 -6.99 -12.74
N LEU A 547 26.88 -7.04 -12.88
CA LEU A 547 27.57 -7.50 -14.09
C LEU A 547 27.76 -9.02 -14.03
#